data_AF-A0A1H7NA90-F1
#
_entry.id   AF-A0A1H7NA90-F1
#
_cell.length_a   1.000
_cell.length_b   1.000
_cell.length_c   1.000
_cell.angle_alpha   90.00
_cell.angle_beta   90.00
_cell.angle_gamma   90.00
#
_symmetry.space_group_name_H-M   'P 1'
#
loop_
_entity.id
_entity.type
_entity.pdbx_description
1 polymer ?
#
loop_
_entity_poly.entity_id
_entity_poly.type
_entity_poly.pdbx_seq_one_letter_code
_entity_poly.pdbx_strand_id
1 'polypeptide(L)'
;MTLIAIDFDKTLTDDSGDPYKAGGETPDEEMVEFVRSLKEDLNYDIIVWTARPWSHAGHIAGLLTMWGVPYNGLKCEKGGAEVYVDDRAVNHNHPDWQSRVISLADNDNHDPNQRVLGEYEERDGRVPNDD
;
A
#
# COMPACT_ATOMS: atom_id res chain seq x y z
N MET A 1 -13.54 -2.87 -4.34
CA MET A 1 -12.24 -3.44 -4.74
C MET A 1 -11.20 -2.57 -4.08
N THR A 2 -10.34 -3.12 -3.23
CA THR A 2 -9.34 -2.34 -2.51
C THR A 2 -8.14 -2.07 -3.42
N LEU A 3 -7.65 -0.83 -3.42
CA LEU A 3 -6.50 -0.40 -4.21
C LEU A 3 -5.31 -0.14 -3.28
N ILE A 4 -4.17 -0.80 -3.55
CA ILE A 4 -2.94 -0.64 -2.79
C ILE A 4 -1.90 0.04 -3.67
N ALA A 5 -1.36 1.16 -3.15
CA ALA A 5 -0.24 1.86 -3.76
C ALA A 5 1.07 1.36 -3.15
N ILE A 6 1.95 0.81 -3.98
CA ILE A 6 3.21 0.19 -3.56
C ILE A 6 4.36 1.01 -4.13
N ASP A 7 5.27 1.45 -3.26
CA ASP A 7 6.48 2.15 -3.71
C ASP A 7 7.40 1.20 -4.47
N PHE A 8 8.23 1.73 -5.36
CA PHE A 8 9.15 0.91 -6.14
C PHE A 8 10.50 0.79 -5.45
N ASP A 9 11.25 1.90 -5.37
CA ASP A 9 12.59 1.92 -4.82
C ASP A 9 12.58 1.60 -3.32
N LYS A 10 13.48 0.69 -2.90
CA LYS A 10 13.61 0.21 -1.51
C LYS A 10 12.33 -0.39 -0.93
N THR A 11 11.35 -0.74 -1.75
CA THR A 11 10.15 -1.45 -1.33
C THR A 11 9.94 -2.68 -2.19
N LEU A 12 9.89 -2.53 -3.52
CA LEU A 12 9.94 -3.65 -4.46
C LEU A 12 11.38 -4.05 -4.85
N THR A 13 12.38 -3.31 -4.37
CA THR A 13 13.80 -3.54 -4.70
C THR A 13 14.65 -3.63 -3.43
N ASP A 14 15.60 -4.57 -3.36
CA ASP A 14 16.47 -4.80 -2.19
C ASP A 14 17.44 -3.65 -1.90
N ASP A 15 18.04 -3.08 -2.94
CA ASP A 15 18.93 -1.93 -2.82
C ASP A 15 18.70 -1.02 -4.03
N SER A 16 18.23 0.20 -3.77
CA SER A 16 18.08 1.15 -4.84
C SER A 16 19.49 1.65 -5.21
N GLY A 17 19.99 1.25 -6.37
CA GLY A 17 21.03 2.02 -7.06
C GLY A 17 20.62 3.49 -7.24
N ASP A 18 21.41 4.29 -7.95
CA ASP A 18 21.00 5.68 -8.28
C ASP A 18 19.59 5.67 -8.91
N PRO A 19 18.55 6.18 -8.22
CA PRO A 19 17.16 6.04 -8.68
C PRO A 19 16.90 6.81 -9.98
N TYR A 20 17.84 7.67 -10.37
CA TYR A 20 17.84 8.44 -11.60
C TYR A 20 18.63 7.78 -12.73
N LYS A 21 19.14 6.55 -12.54
CA LYS A 21 19.77 5.74 -13.58
C LYS A 21 19.14 4.36 -13.65
N ALA A 22 18.72 3.98 -14.85
CA ALA A 22 18.22 2.64 -15.12
C ALA A 22 19.38 1.62 -15.11
N GLY A 23 19.18 0.49 -14.43
CA GLY A 23 20.08 -0.66 -14.46
C GLY A 23 20.68 -1.01 -13.10
N GLY A 24 20.68 -2.30 -12.78
CA GLY A 24 21.27 -2.86 -11.55
C GLY A 24 20.27 -3.08 -10.42
N GLU A 25 18.98 -2.81 -10.64
CA GLU A 25 17.94 -3.11 -9.65
C GLU A 25 17.75 -4.62 -9.47
N THR A 26 17.61 -5.05 -8.22
CA THR A 26 17.23 -6.42 -7.84
C THR A 26 15.91 -6.39 -7.09
N PRO A 27 15.01 -7.37 -7.30
CA PRO A 27 13.74 -7.41 -6.60
C PRO A 27 13.94 -7.73 -5.13
N ASP A 28 13.08 -7.17 -4.27
CA ASP A 28 12.81 -7.73 -2.94
C ASP A 28 11.84 -8.90 -3.12
N GLU A 29 12.35 -10.14 -3.02
CA GLU A 29 11.57 -11.35 -3.28
C GLU A 29 10.42 -11.55 -2.29
N GLU A 30 10.56 -11.10 -1.03
CA GLU A 30 9.49 -11.18 -0.03
C GLU A 30 8.35 -10.22 -0.41
N MET A 31 8.69 -8.99 -0.81
CA MET A 31 7.70 -8.03 -1.28
C MET A 31 7.03 -8.50 -2.56
N VAL A 32 7.78 -9.04 -3.54
CA VAL A 32 7.22 -9.55 -4.80
C VAL A 32 6.19 -10.66 -4.54
N GLU A 33 6.51 -11.62 -3.69
CA GLU A 33 5.57 -12.69 -3.30
C GLU A 33 4.34 -12.12 -2.58
N PHE A 34 4.54 -11.15 -1.69
CA PHE A 34 3.42 -10.50 -1.01
C PHE A 34 2.50 -9.78 -2.00
N VAL A 35 3.01 -9.00 -2.94
CA VAL A 35 2.20 -8.33 -3.98
C VAL A 35 1.42 -9.34 -4.82
N ARG A 36 2.04 -10.48 -5.13
CA ARG A 36 1.37 -11.57 -5.84
C ARG A 36 0.18 -12.08 -5.03
N SER A 37 0.35 -12.37 -3.74
CA SER A 37 -0.76 -12.81 -2.88
C SER A 37 -1.89 -11.77 -2.77
N LEU A 38 -1.56 -10.48 -2.67
CA LEU A 38 -2.55 -9.40 -2.65
C LEU A 38 -3.41 -9.40 -3.93
N LYS A 39 -2.78 -9.66 -5.08
CA LYS A 39 -3.46 -9.60 -6.37
C LYS A 39 -4.21 -10.89 -6.71
N GLU A 40 -3.58 -12.03 -6.49
CA GLU A 40 -4.07 -13.34 -6.94
C GLU A 40 -5.00 -14.00 -5.91
N ASP A 41 -4.67 -13.91 -4.63
CA ASP A 41 -5.45 -14.56 -3.57
C ASP A 41 -6.54 -13.65 -3.00
N LEU A 42 -6.23 -12.35 -2.84
CA LEU A 42 -7.15 -11.37 -2.26
C LEU A 42 -7.88 -10.50 -3.29
N ASN A 43 -7.49 -10.60 -4.57
CA ASN A 43 -8.11 -9.86 -5.67
C ASN A 43 -8.10 -8.32 -5.46
N TYR A 44 -7.04 -7.79 -4.86
CA TYR A 44 -6.84 -6.34 -4.72
C TYR A 44 -6.27 -5.73 -6.00
N ASP A 45 -6.48 -4.44 -6.18
CA ASP A 45 -5.83 -3.69 -7.26
C ASP A 45 -4.50 -3.15 -6.77
N ILE A 46 -3.48 -3.23 -7.62
CA ILE A 46 -2.11 -2.81 -7.30
C ILE A 46 -1.73 -1.67 -8.23
N ILE A 47 -1.34 -0.53 -7.66
CA ILE A 47 -0.62 0.50 -8.40
C ILE A 47 0.80 0.59 -7.86
N VAL A 48 1.78 0.45 -8.73
CA VAL A 48 3.17 0.81 -8.39
C VAL A 48 3.27 2.34 -8.48
N TRP A 49 3.62 3.01 -7.38
CA TRP A 49 3.71 4.46 -7.30
C TRP A 49 5.09 4.91 -6.82
N THR A 50 5.91 5.37 -7.76
CA THR A 50 7.33 5.69 -7.54
C THR A 50 7.61 7.18 -7.72
N ALA A 51 8.66 7.67 -7.05
CA ALA A 51 9.21 9.01 -7.27
C ALA A 51 10.04 9.12 -8.57
N ARG A 52 10.38 8.00 -9.22
CA ARG A 52 11.09 8.01 -10.50
C ARG A 52 10.31 8.78 -11.58
N PRO A 53 10.99 9.44 -12.53
CA PRO A 53 10.34 10.21 -13.58
C PRO A 53 9.61 9.32 -14.60
N TRP A 54 8.65 9.88 -15.33
CA TRP A 54 7.92 9.17 -16.39
C TRP A 54 8.82 8.62 -17.50
N SER A 55 9.98 9.24 -17.74
CA SER A 55 10.98 8.71 -18.68
C SER A 55 11.48 7.31 -18.32
N HIS A 56 11.33 6.87 -17.07
CA HIS A 56 11.72 5.54 -16.59
C HIS A 56 10.56 4.54 -16.61
N ALA A 57 9.33 4.94 -16.95
CA ALA A 57 8.14 4.09 -16.83
C ALA A 57 8.27 2.77 -17.61
N GLY A 58 8.81 2.81 -18.84
CA GLY A 58 9.03 1.61 -19.65
C GLY A 58 10.05 0.65 -19.04
N HIS A 59 11.12 1.18 -18.42
CA HIS A 59 12.12 0.37 -17.71
C HIS A 59 11.50 -0.31 -16.49
N ILE A 60 10.79 0.45 -15.66
CA ILE A 60 10.11 -0.07 -14.47
C ILE A 60 9.09 -1.16 -14.86
N ALA A 61 8.25 -0.90 -15.87
CA ALA A 61 7.29 -1.90 -16.36
C ALA A 61 7.99 -3.17 -16.87
N GLY A 62 9.14 -3.03 -17.52
CA GLY A 62 10.01 -4.14 -17.92
C GLY A 62 10.49 -4.96 -16.72
N LEU A 63 11.02 -4.31 -15.69
CA LEU A 63 11.44 -4.96 -14.45
C LEU A 63 10.30 -5.70 -13.76
N LEU A 64 9.15 -5.04 -13.55
CA LEU A 64 7.96 -5.65 -12.94
C LEU A 64 7.49 -6.89 -13.72
N THR A 65 7.56 -6.84 -15.05
CA THR A 65 7.22 -7.98 -15.92
C THR A 65 8.21 -9.13 -15.74
N MET A 66 9.52 -8.83 -15.74
CA MET A 66 10.56 -9.85 -15.57
C MET A 66 10.51 -10.51 -14.19
N TRP A 67 10.19 -9.76 -13.14
CA TRP A 67 10.07 -10.26 -11.77
C TRP A 67 8.71 -10.91 -11.48
N GLY A 68 7.77 -10.86 -12.44
CA GLY A 68 6.43 -11.43 -12.27
C GLY A 68 5.63 -10.73 -11.17
N VAL A 69 5.78 -9.40 -11.05
CA VAL A 69 4.97 -8.56 -10.16
C VAL A 69 3.68 -8.20 -10.89
N PRO A 70 2.49 -8.64 -10.41
CA PRO A 70 1.24 -8.30 -11.06
C PRO A 70 0.78 -6.89 -10.60
N TYR A 71 0.39 -6.03 -11.55
CA TYR A 71 -0.07 -4.67 -11.26
C TYR A 71 -1.14 -4.20 -12.25
N ASN A 72 -2.01 -3.31 -11.78
CA ASN A 72 -3.07 -2.67 -12.57
C ASN A 72 -2.60 -1.36 -13.21
N GLY A 73 -1.65 -0.66 -12.59
CA GLY A 73 -1.16 0.61 -13.07
C GLY A 73 0.20 1.00 -12.52
N LEU A 74 0.87 1.90 -13.24
CA LEU A 74 2.13 2.52 -12.84
C LEU A 74 1.91 4.03 -12.76
N LYS A 75 2.33 4.63 -11.66
CA LYS A 75 2.34 6.08 -11.46
C LYS A 75 3.76 6.53 -11.12
N CYS A 76 4.26 7.49 -11.88
CA CYS A 76 5.57 8.08 -11.67
C CYS A 76 5.44 9.46 -11.02
N GLU A 77 6.59 10.07 -10.68
CA GLU A 77 6.69 11.41 -10.10
C GLU A 77 5.89 11.57 -8.79
N LYS A 78 5.87 10.53 -7.95
CA LYS A 78 5.53 10.68 -6.52
C LYS A 78 6.44 11.76 -5.93
N GLY A 79 5.90 12.68 -5.14
CA GLY A 79 6.68 13.78 -4.57
C GLY A 79 7.82 13.26 -3.71
N GLY A 80 9.08 13.44 -4.11
CA GLY A 80 10.27 12.83 -3.49
C GLY A 80 10.65 13.39 -2.11
N ALA A 81 9.72 13.37 -1.15
CA ALA A 81 9.95 13.73 0.23
C ALA A 81 10.79 12.68 0.97
N GLU A 82 11.53 13.11 1.99
CA GLU A 82 12.34 12.22 2.82
C GLU A 82 11.48 11.33 3.75
N VAL A 83 10.31 11.82 4.14
CA VAL A 83 9.36 11.12 5.02
C VAL A 83 7.93 11.45 4.58
N TYR A 84 7.07 10.43 4.58
CA TYR A 84 5.63 10.60 4.39
C TYR A 84 4.91 10.47 5.74
N VAL A 85 3.96 11.36 5.98
CA VAL A 85 3.00 11.26 7.09
C VAL A 85 1.63 11.07 6.46
N ASP A 86 1.09 9.86 6.59
CA ASP A 86 -0.13 9.41 5.94
C ASP A 86 -0.82 8.43 6.89
N ASP A 87 -2.13 8.57 7.08
CA ASP A 87 -2.92 7.77 8.02
C ASP A 87 -3.05 6.30 7.60
N ARG A 88 -2.73 5.99 6.34
CA ARG A 88 -2.82 4.65 5.74
C ARG A 88 -1.47 4.09 5.29
N ALA A 89 -0.37 4.79 5.56
CA ALA A 89 0.96 4.29 5.22
C ALA A 89 1.40 3.13 6.13
N VAL A 90 2.03 2.12 5.51
CA VAL A 90 2.70 1.03 6.20
C VAL A 90 4.18 1.03 5.82
N ASN A 91 5.05 0.96 6.83
CA ASN A 91 6.48 0.72 6.62
C ASN A 91 6.73 -0.80 6.57
N HIS A 92 7.21 -1.31 5.43
CA HIS A 92 7.47 -2.74 5.23
C HIS A 92 8.64 -3.30 6.07
N ASN A 93 9.41 -2.43 6.74
CA ASN A 93 10.44 -2.88 7.70
C ASN A 93 9.88 -3.18 9.10
N HIS A 94 8.60 -2.90 9.36
CA HIS A 94 7.97 -3.22 10.63
C HIS A 94 7.65 -4.72 10.72
N PRO A 95 7.94 -5.45 11.82
CA PRO A 95 7.78 -6.92 11.88
C PRO A 95 6.41 -7.46 11.41
N ASP A 96 5.33 -6.75 11.73
CA ASP A 96 3.96 -7.17 11.38
C ASP A 96 3.37 -6.46 10.14
N TRP A 97 4.22 -5.90 9.27
CA TRP A 97 3.79 -5.01 8.19
C TRP A 97 2.73 -5.63 7.26
N GLN A 98 2.85 -6.91 6.90
CA GLN A 98 1.90 -7.60 6.01
C GLN A 98 0.48 -7.60 6.60
N SER A 99 0.37 -7.98 7.88
CA SER A 99 -0.92 -7.99 8.58
C SER A 99 -1.52 -6.59 8.72
N ARG A 100 -0.67 -5.56 8.85
CA ARG A 100 -1.10 -4.15 8.87
C ARG A 100 -1.65 -3.71 7.53
N VAL A 101 -1.00 -4.08 6.42
CA VAL A 101 -1.50 -3.81 5.06
C VAL A 101 -2.89 -4.42 4.88
N ILE A 102 -3.04 -5.72 5.19
CA ILE A 102 -4.31 -6.43 5.06
C ILE A 102 -5.38 -5.78 5.95
N SER A 103 -5.06 -5.50 7.22
CA SER A 103 -5.98 -4.85 8.14
C SER A 103 -6.44 -3.48 7.64
N LEU A 104 -5.54 -2.62 7.15
CA LEU A 104 -5.90 -1.32 6.59
C LEU A 104 -6.73 -1.46 5.30
N ALA A 105 -6.39 -2.42 4.45
CA ALA A 105 -7.11 -2.73 3.21
C ALA A 105 -8.54 -3.23 3.47
N ASP A 106 -8.74 -3.99 4.55
CA ASP A 106 -10.05 -4.55 4.93
C ASP A 106 -10.91 -3.53 5.69
N ASN A 107 -10.27 -2.70 6.54
CA ASN A 107 -10.96 -1.68 7.33
C ASN A 107 -11.48 -0.51 6.49
N ASP A 108 -11.03 -0.34 5.24
CA ASP A 108 -11.57 0.67 4.32
C ASP A 108 -13.05 0.41 3.93
N ASN A 109 -13.62 -0.74 4.29
CA ASN A 109 -15.06 -0.99 4.21
C ASN A 109 -15.86 -0.49 5.43
N HIS A 110 -15.20 0.02 6.47
CA HIS A 110 -15.87 0.63 7.61
C HIS A 110 -15.31 2.02 7.84
N ASP A 111 -16.12 3.03 7.52
CA ASP A 111 -15.91 4.40 7.95
C ASP A 111 -15.61 4.38 9.47
N PRO A 112 -14.45 4.87 9.93
CA PRO A 112 -14.16 4.96 11.36
C PRO A 112 -15.19 5.82 12.12
N ASN A 113 -15.96 6.67 11.43
CA ASN A 113 -17.10 7.39 12.00
C ASN A 113 -18.40 6.54 12.09
N GLN A 114 -18.51 5.41 11.39
CA GLN A 114 -19.65 4.49 11.55
C GLN A 114 -19.59 3.71 12.87
N ARG A 115 -18.39 3.46 13.43
CA ARG A 115 -18.28 2.88 14.79
C ARG A 115 -18.68 3.87 15.89
N VAL A 116 -18.51 5.17 15.63
CA VAL A 116 -18.85 6.22 16.62
C VAL A 116 -20.36 6.41 16.73
N LEU A 117 -21.14 6.21 15.66
CA LEU A 117 -22.61 6.35 15.73
C LEU A 117 -23.29 5.25 16.57
N GLY A 118 -22.81 4.00 16.50
CA GLY A 118 -23.34 2.90 17.32
C GLY A 118 -23.08 3.09 18.82
N GLU A 119 -21.91 3.63 19.19
CA GLU A 119 -21.56 3.92 20.59
C GLU A 119 -22.25 5.17 21.16
N TYR A 120 -22.67 6.12 20.31
CA TYR A 120 -23.45 7.28 20.74
C TYR A 120 -24.94 6.96 20.91
N GLU A 121 -25.54 6.13 20.04
CA GLU A 121 -26.95 5.73 20.19
C GLU A 121 -27.19 4.80 21.39
N GLU A 122 -26.22 3.97 21.78
CA GLU A 122 -26.32 3.17 23.02
C GLU A 122 -26.17 4.01 24.31
N ARG A 123 -25.57 5.21 24.22
CA ARG A 123 -25.37 6.10 25.39
C ARG A 123 -26.56 7.01 25.67
N ASP A 124 -27.34 7.39 24.65
CA ASP A 124 -28.52 8.26 24.80
C ASP A 124 -29.84 7.50 25.05
N GLY A 125 -29.83 6.16 24.99
CA GLY A 125 -31.02 5.33 25.19
C GLY A 125 -31.42 5.04 26.64
N ARG A 126 -30.66 5.49 27.66
CA ARG A 126 -31.03 5.32 29.08
C ARG A 126 -31.70 6.58 29.61
N VAL A 127 -33.02 6.66 29.42
CA VAL A 127 -33.86 7.51 30.27
C VAL A 127 -33.80 6.94 31.69
N PRO A 128 -33.34 7.68 32.70
CA PRO A 128 -33.50 7.26 34.09
C PRO A 128 -35.00 7.21 34.39
N ASN A 129 -35.50 6.03 34.82
CA ASN A 129 -36.78 5.96 35.51
C ASN A 129 -36.58 6.64 36.86
N ASP A 130 -37.20 7.82 37.04
CA ASP A 130 -37.40 8.40 38.36
C ASP A 130 -38.70 7.80 38.95
N ASP A 131 -38.58 7.37 40.21
CA ASP A 131 -39.63 6.81 41.07
C ASP A 131 -40.86 7.74 41.26
#